data_AF-A0A3B0JG76-F1
#
_entry.id   AF-A0A3B0JG76-F1
#
_cell.length_a   1.000
_cell.length_b   1.000
_cell.length_c   1.000
_cell.angle_alpha   90.00
_cell.angle_beta   90.00
_cell.angle_gamma   90.00
#
_symmetry.space_group_name_H-M   'P 1'
#
loop_
_entity.id
_entity.type
_entity.pdbx_description
1 polymer ?
#
loop_
_entity_poly.entity_id
_entity_poly.type
_entity_poly.pdbx_seq_one_letter_code
_entity_poly.pdbx_strand_id
1 'polypeptide(L)' 'MNDPRPILVDALNFLSQTTIINWQDLSTEQLLSQAVQNWQLDSIQPGGRIVTYYD' A
#
# COMPACT_ATOMS: atom_id res chain seq x y z
N MET A 1 10.68 -16.96 7.21
CA MET A 1 9.72 -16.46 6.21
C MET A 1 9.47 -15.01 6.55
N ASN A 2 9.77 -14.09 5.63
CA ASN A 2 9.67 -12.65 5.86
C ASN A 2 8.20 -12.24 6.00
N ASP A 3 7.92 -11.33 6.93
CA ASP A 3 6.59 -10.71 7.07
C ASP A 3 6.23 -9.98 5.77
N PRO A 4 5.10 -10.30 5.11
CA PRO A 4 4.71 -9.67 3.86
C PRO A 4 4.06 -8.28 4.04
N ARG A 5 3.67 -7.90 5.26
CA ARG A 5 2.93 -6.66 5.51
C ARG A 5 3.70 -5.38 5.13
N PRO A 6 5.02 -5.24 5.44
CA PRO A 6 5.78 -4.07 5.04
C PRO A 6 5.79 -3.84 3.53
N ILE A 7 6.01 -4.90 2.73
CA ILE A 7 6.07 -4.78 1.27
C ILE A 7 4.70 -4.48 0.65
N LEU A 8 3.62 -4.96 1.27
CA LEU A 8 2.26 -4.61 0.85
C LEU A 8 1.96 -3.13 1.10
N VAL A 9 2.38 -2.58 2.24
CA VAL A 9 2.21 -1.15 2.55
C VAL A 9 2.98 -0.28 1.55
N ASP A 10 4.22 -0.64 1.25
CA ASP A 10 5.02 0.06 0.25
C ASP A 10 4.40 0.00 -1.15
N ALA A 11 3.84 -1.15 -1.54
CA ALA A 11 3.13 -1.29 -2.80
C ALA A 11 1.87 -0.40 -2.87
N LEU A 12 1.09 -0.33 -1.79
CA LEU A 12 -0.08 0.55 -1.73
C LEU A 12 0.33 2.02 -1.84
N ASN A 13 1.41 2.42 -1.16
CA ASN A 13 1.96 3.77 -1.27
C ASN A 13 2.44 4.08 -2.70
N PHE A 14 3.14 3.14 -3.34
CA PHE A 14 3.57 3.25 -4.74
C PHE A 14 2.38 3.48 -5.68
N LEU A 15 1.29 2.74 -5.45
CA LEU A 15 0.04 2.86 -6.21
C LEU A 15 -0.79 4.09 -5.82
N SER A 16 -0.24 5.00 -5.01
CA SER A 16 -0.93 6.21 -4.52
C SER A 16 -2.23 5.89 -3.79
N GLN A 17 -2.32 4.71 -3.18
CA GLN A 17 -3.46 4.31 -2.36
C GLN A 17 -3.32 4.90 -0.96
N THR A 18 -4.43 4.93 -0.22
CA THR A 18 -4.43 5.43 1.16
C THR A 18 -3.50 4.59 2.03
N THR A 19 -2.56 5.25 2.71
CA THR A 19 -1.63 4.59 3.63
C THR A 19 -2.36 4.07 4.87
N ILE A 20 -2.22 2.78 5.14
CA ILE A 20 -2.75 2.14 6.35
C ILE A 20 -1.71 2.34 7.47
N ILE A 21 -1.90 3.36 8.31
CA ILE A 21 -0.89 3.80 9.31
C ILE A 21 -0.61 2.74 10.39
N ASN A 22 -1.62 1.97 10.82
CA ASN A 22 -1.52 0.99 11.91
C ASN A 22 -1.51 -0.46 11.39
N TRP A 23 -0.78 -0.72 10.31
CA TRP A 23 -0.75 -2.04 9.65
C TRP A 23 -0.14 -3.15 10.52
N GLN A 24 0.68 -2.81 11.53
CA GLN A 24 1.33 -3.79 12.41
C GLN A 24 0.33 -4.54 13.30
N ASP A 25 -0.79 -3.88 13.64
CA ASP A 25 -1.89 -4.45 14.42
C ASP A 25 -2.83 -5.32 13.57
N LEU A 26 -2.67 -5.29 12.24
CA LEU A 26 -3.49 -6.03 11.30
C LEU A 26 -2.84 -7.33 10.88
N SER A 27 -3.67 -8.36 10.68
CA SER A 27 -3.30 -9.51 9.87
C SER A 27 -3.13 -9.09 8.40
N THR A 28 -2.40 -9.89 7.61
CA THR A 28 -2.26 -9.66 6.17
C THR A 28 -3.62 -9.59 5.45
N GLU A 29 -4.58 -10.40 5.87
CA GLU A 29 -5.93 -10.43 5.30
C GLU A 29 -6.71 -9.16 5.64
N GLN A 30 -6.60 -8.67 6.88
CA GLN A 30 -7.25 -7.41 7.29
C GLN A 30 -6.66 -6.22 6.54
N LEU A 31 -5.34 -6.20 6.34
CA LEU A 31 -4.65 -5.18 5.55
C LEU A 31 -5.18 -5.16 4.10
N LEU A 32 -5.24 -6.32 3.44
CA LEU A 32 -5.76 -6.42 2.07
C LEU A 32 -7.24 -6.05 1.98
N SER A 33 -8.06 -6.46 2.95
CA SER A 33 -9.47 -6.09 3.01
C SER A 33 -9.65 -4.57 3.07
N GLN A 34 -8.88 -3.88 3.92
CA GLN A 34 -8.90 -2.42 3.98
C GLN A 34 -8.40 -1.76 2.69
N ALA A 35 -7.36 -2.32 2.07
CA ALA A 35 -6.84 -1.82 0.80
C ALA A 35 -7.87 -1.89 -0.33
N VAL A 36 -8.63 -2.99 -0.41
CA VAL A 36 -9.69 -3.16 -1.41
C VAL A 36 -10.87 -2.22 -1.12
N GLN A 37 -11.29 -2.11 0.14
CA GLN A 37 -12.41 -1.25 0.54
C GLN A 37 -12.13 0.23 0.26
N ASN A 38 -10.89 0.68 0.44
CA ASN A 38 -10.48 2.08 0.25
C ASN A 38 -9.79 2.31 -1.10
N TRP A 39 -9.96 1.40 -2.06
CA TRP A 39 -9.27 1.50 -3.34
C TRP A 39 -9.74 2.74 -4.12
N GLN A 40 -8.79 3.56 -4.54
CA GLN A 40 -9.04 4.75 -5.33
C GLN A 40 -8.38 4.60 -6.69
N LEU A 41 -9.17 4.29 -7.72
CA LEU A 41 -8.64 4.14 -9.07
C LEU A 41 -8.09 5.45 -9.62
N ASP A 42 -8.77 6.56 -9.34
CA ASP A 42 -8.39 7.90 -9.81
C ASP A 42 -7.12 8.44 -9.14
N SER A 43 -6.69 7.85 -8.00
CA SER A 43 -5.44 8.25 -7.35
C SER A 43 -4.21 7.70 -8.06
N ILE A 44 -4.37 6.69 -8.93
CA ILE A 44 -3.27 6.07 -9.68
C ILE A 44 -2.84 7.02 -10.80
N GLN A 45 -1.62 7.55 -10.66
CA GLN A 45 -1.05 8.45 -11.67
C GLN A 45 -0.84 7.73 -13.01
N PRO A 46 -1.24 8.34 -14.15
CA PRO A 46 -0.93 7.81 -15.48
C PRO A 46 0.59 7.70 -15.65
N GLY A 47 1.09 6.50 -15.94
CA GLY A 47 2.53 6.22 -16.03
C GLY A 47 3.17 5.68 -14.74
N GLY A 48 2.41 5.58 -13.64
CA GLY A 48 2.87 5.10 -12.35
C GLY A 48 3.70 6.15 -11.58
N ARG A 49 3.79 6.02 -10.25
CA ARG A 49 4.71 6.86 -9.47
C ARG A 49 6.14 6.41 -9.77
N ILE A 50 6.94 7.27 -10.36
CA ILE A 50 8.40 7.09 -10.36
C ILE A 50 8.88 7.45 -8.95
N VAL A 51 9.22 6.45 -8.14
CA VAL A 51 9.89 6.68 -6.85
C VAL A 51 11.37 6.88 -7.14
N THR A 52 11.80 8.14 -7.28
CA THR A 52 13.22 8.50 -7.33
C THR A 52 13.82 8.36 -5.92
N TYR A 53 14.18 7.13 -5.56
CA TYR A 53 15.09 6.68 -4.49
C TYR A 53 14.92 7.17 -3.04
N TYR A 54 15.23 6.23 -2.14
CA TYR A 54 15.53 6.42 -0.72
C TYR A 54 16.74 7.38 -0.58
N ASP A 55 16.54 8.51 0.11
CA ASP A 55 17.58 9.21 0.88
C ASP A 55 17.54 8.62 2.30
#